data_AF-A0A933ED66-F1
#
_entry.id   AF-A0A933ED66-F1
#
_cell.length_a   1.000
_cell.length_b   1.000
_cell.length_c   1.000
_cell.angle_alpha   90.00
_cell.angle_beta   90.00
_cell.angle_gamma   90.00
#
_symmetry.space_group_name_H-M   'P 1'
#
loop_
_entity.id
_entity.type
_entity.pdbx_description
1 polymer ?
#
loop_
_entity_poly.entity_id
_entity_poly.type
_entity_poly.pdbx_seq_one_letter_code
_entity_poly.pdbx_strand_id
1 'polypeptide(L)'
;MSKGTLLSLALAAAAALLVFVRSPEEVTMSSQDGRVIARGVIPRRLRPLVVRQISADQPAPFVSSIYEIGSEAALLPLPITVQFSYDPAELGRRNPFELRLAYYDSEFERWNPVTSRVEAGAHRVVAETRRLALWGLVVRQDPGVPPALRRWVIQALLNHSATALGVTVDFEYGRDSEHFILYRLADTRSGCVEPSWETKLVRQTMKEGEYWYRATIVWREGNTADCRLPLDLPSFLNGEDAGAGPDVLNVIAE
;
A
#
# COMPACT_ATOMS: atom_id res chain seq x y z
N MET A 1 -39.30 3.42 -50.65
CA MET A 1 -38.95 4.29 -49.50
C MET A 1 -38.02 5.39 -49.98
N SER A 2 -38.32 6.66 -49.69
CA SER A 2 -37.43 7.76 -50.09
C SER A 2 -36.26 7.86 -49.12
N LYS A 3 -35.09 8.32 -49.60
CA LYS A 3 -33.90 8.51 -48.75
C LYS A 3 -34.17 9.40 -47.53
N GLY A 4 -35.15 10.31 -47.61
CA GLY A 4 -35.55 11.17 -46.49
C GLY A 4 -36.18 10.40 -45.32
N THR A 5 -36.95 9.33 -45.58
CA THR A 5 -37.63 8.57 -44.52
C THR A 5 -36.65 7.75 -43.68
N LEU A 6 -35.59 7.22 -44.29
CA LEU A 6 -34.55 6.46 -43.60
C LEU A 6 -33.70 7.36 -42.68
N LEU A 7 -33.42 8.59 -43.10
CA LEU A 7 -32.64 9.54 -42.30
C LEU A 7 -33.39 9.97 -41.03
N SER A 8 -34.70 10.24 -41.13
CA SER A 8 -35.54 10.62 -40.00
C SER A 8 -35.70 9.49 -38.97
N LEU A 9 -35.83 8.24 -39.43
CA LEU A 9 -35.88 7.07 -38.54
C LEU A 9 -34.54 6.84 -37.81
N ALA A 10 -33.41 7.02 -38.49
CA ALA A 10 -32.09 6.90 -37.86
C ALA A 10 -31.85 7.99 -36.80
N LEU A 11 -32.26 9.24 -37.07
CA LEU A 11 -32.14 10.33 -36.10
C LEU A 11 -33.05 10.11 -34.87
N ALA A 12 -34.28 9.63 -35.08
CA ALA A 12 -35.21 9.32 -33.99
C ALA A 12 -34.72 8.13 -33.15
N ALA A 13 -34.12 7.11 -33.78
CA ALA A 13 -33.52 5.99 -33.07
C ALA A 13 -32.27 6.40 -32.27
N ALA A 14 -31.41 7.25 -32.82
CA ALA A 14 -30.24 7.79 -32.12
C ALA A 14 -30.65 8.71 -30.95
N ALA A 15 -31.66 9.55 -31.12
CA ALA A 15 -32.22 10.39 -30.06
C ALA A 15 -32.91 9.55 -28.98
N ALA A 16 -33.65 8.50 -29.34
CA ALA A 16 -34.22 7.56 -28.39
C ALA A 16 -33.13 6.79 -27.61
N LEU A 17 -32.05 6.36 -28.28
CA LEU A 17 -30.88 5.77 -27.61
C LEU A 17 -30.24 6.75 -26.62
N LEU A 18 -30.13 8.04 -26.97
CA LEU A 18 -29.62 9.09 -26.07
C LEU A 18 -30.54 9.34 -24.87
N VAL A 19 -31.87 9.24 -25.03
CA VAL A 19 -32.83 9.38 -23.91
C VAL A 19 -32.81 8.16 -22.97
N PHE A 20 -32.45 6.98 -23.47
CA PHE A 20 -32.24 5.80 -22.63
C PHE A 20 -30.89 5.79 -21.89
N VAL A 21 -29.94 6.63 -22.29
CA VAL A 21 -28.77 6.98 -21.45
C VAL A 21 -29.21 8.04 -20.43
N ARG A 22 -30.05 7.62 -19.48
CA ARG A 22 -30.45 8.49 -18.37
C ARG A 22 -29.19 8.96 -17.62
N SER A 23 -29.06 10.27 -17.48
CA SER A 23 -27.88 10.93 -16.91
C SER A 23 -27.46 10.29 -15.59
N PRO A 24 -26.15 10.07 -15.40
CA PRO A 24 -25.65 9.49 -14.16
C PRO A 24 -25.92 10.47 -13.01
N GLU A 25 -26.29 9.95 -11.84
CA GLU A 25 -26.76 10.76 -10.71
C GLU A 25 -25.76 10.68 -9.56
N GLU A 26 -25.52 11.81 -8.89
CA GLU A 26 -24.72 11.83 -7.67
C GLU A 26 -25.47 11.14 -6.54
N VAL A 27 -24.81 10.17 -5.91
CA VAL A 27 -25.37 9.36 -4.82
C VAL A 27 -24.47 9.47 -3.61
N THR A 28 -25.07 9.65 -2.44
CA THR A 28 -24.41 9.47 -1.14
C THR A 28 -25.05 8.30 -0.43
N MET A 29 -24.24 7.35 0.01
CA MET A 29 -24.63 6.18 0.77
C MET A 29 -23.89 6.20 2.10
N SER A 30 -24.56 5.79 3.17
CA SER A 30 -23.98 5.74 4.52
C SER A 30 -24.31 4.40 5.17
N SER A 31 -23.38 3.87 5.97
CA SER A 31 -23.68 2.80 6.91
C SER A 31 -24.68 3.28 7.97
N GLN A 32 -25.38 2.34 8.60
CA GLN A 32 -26.36 2.64 9.66
C GLN A 32 -25.72 3.33 10.88
N ASP A 33 -24.47 3.00 11.19
CA ASP A 33 -23.70 3.58 12.28
C ASP A 33 -22.96 4.89 11.89
N GLY A 34 -23.09 5.33 10.64
CA GLY A 34 -22.45 6.53 10.12
C GLY A 34 -20.92 6.44 9.99
N ARG A 35 -20.30 5.29 10.25
CA ARG A 35 -18.84 5.13 10.17
C ARG A 35 -18.32 5.06 8.73
N VAL A 36 -19.14 4.67 7.76
CA VAL A 36 -18.74 4.57 6.35
C VAL A 36 -19.66 5.40 5.48
N ILE A 37 -19.07 6.24 4.63
CA ILE A 37 -19.77 7.05 3.65
C ILE A 37 -19.16 6.79 2.28
N ALA A 38 -19.98 6.49 1.29
CA ALA A 38 -19.59 6.34 -0.10
C ALA A 38 -20.34 7.36 -0.97
N ARG A 39 -19.61 8.15 -1.78
CA ARG A 39 -20.17 9.22 -2.60
C ARG A 39 -19.63 9.18 -4.01
N GLY A 40 -20.50 9.44 -4.99
CA GLY A 40 -20.07 9.69 -6.36
C GLY A 40 -21.18 9.48 -7.36
N VAL A 41 -20.84 9.49 -8.64
CA VAL A 41 -21.82 9.43 -9.72
C VAL A 41 -22.05 7.98 -10.14
N ILE A 42 -23.27 7.47 -9.93
CA ILE A 42 -23.57 6.04 -10.07
C ILE A 42 -24.68 5.84 -11.12
N PRO A 43 -24.50 4.91 -12.08
CA PRO A 43 -25.56 4.52 -12.99
C PRO A 43 -26.79 4.01 -12.24
N ARG A 44 -27.98 4.56 -12.55
CA ARG A 44 -29.24 4.18 -11.89
C ARG A 44 -29.54 2.68 -11.89
N ARG A 45 -29.06 1.95 -12.91
CA ARG A 45 -29.22 0.48 -13.04
C ARG A 45 -28.53 -0.33 -11.94
N LEU A 46 -27.57 0.26 -11.23
CA LEU A 46 -26.87 -0.40 -10.13
C LEU A 46 -27.57 -0.20 -8.77
N ARG A 47 -28.72 0.50 -8.74
CA ARG A 47 -29.50 0.70 -7.51
C ARG A 47 -30.40 -0.52 -7.21
N PRO A 48 -30.69 -0.78 -5.93
CA PRO A 48 -30.22 -0.06 -4.75
C PRO A 48 -28.78 -0.44 -4.38
N LEU A 49 -27.94 0.57 -4.14
CA LEU A 49 -26.64 0.35 -3.50
C LEU A 49 -26.79 0.67 -2.02
N VAL A 50 -26.24 -0.18 -1.18
CA VAL A 50 -26.27 -0.06 0.27
C VAL A 50 -24.85 -0.14 0.82
N VAL A 51 -24.63 0.49 1.96
CA VAL A 51 -23.44 0.29 2.78
C VAL A 51 -23.90 -0.52 4.00
N ARG A 52 -23.50 -1.78 4.06
CA ARG A 52 -23.96 -2.73 5.09
C ARG A 52 -22.78 -3.24 5.90
N GLN A 53 -22.86 -3.16 7.22
CA GLN A 53 -21.87 -3.79 8.10
C GLN A 53 -22.06 -5.32 8.04
N ILE A 54 -20.98 -6.06 7.79
CA ILE A 54 -21.00 -7.52 7.67
C ILE A 54 -20.48 -8.20 8.94
N SER A 55 -19.45 -7.64 9.56
CA SER A 55 -18.88 -8.18 10.80
C SER A 55 -18.46 -7.07 11.73
N ALA A 56 -18.91 -7.14 12.99
CA ALA A 56 -18.43 -6.30 14.08
C ALA A 56 -17.11 -6.82 14.65
N ASP A 57 -16.90 -8.14 14.63
CA ASP A 57 -15.67 -8.77 15.11
C ASP A 57 -14.64 -8.85 13.98
N GLN A 58 -13.41 -8.48 14.29
CA GLN A 58 -12.38 -8.21 13.30
C GLN A 58 -11.10 -8.96 13.64
N PRO A 59 -10.64 -9.89 12.77
CA PRO A 59 -9.31 -10.44 12.93
C PRO A 59 -8.26 -9.33 12.71
N ALA A 60 -7.08 -9.44 13.31
CA ALA A 60 -5.97 -8.60 12.88
C ALA A 60 -5.73 -8.83 11.36
N PRO A 61 -5.48 -7.77 10.56
CA PRO A 61 -5.00 -6.44 10.94
C PRO A 61 -6.07 -5.33 10.98
N PHE A 62 -7.36 -5.66 11.01
CA PHE A 62 -8.43 -4.68 10.94
C PHE A 62 -8.56 -3.83 12.21
N VAL A 63 -8.92 -2.56 12.02
CA VAL A 63 -9.17 -1.57 13.09
C VAL A 63 -10.65 -1.28 13.22
N SER A 64 -11.42 -1.48 12.14
CA SER A 64 -12.86 -1.26 12.11
C SER A 64 -13.58 -2.50 11.63
N SER A 65 -14.89 -2.53 11.87
CA SER A 65 -15.83 -3.42 11.18
C SER A 65 -15.62 -3.48 9.66
N ILE A 66 -16.06 -4.58 9.05
CA ILE A 66 -16.07 -4.78 7.60
C ILE A 66 -17.43 -4.35 7.07
N TYR A 67 -17.41 -3.60 5.98
CA TYR A 67 -18.60 -3.08 5.32
C TYR A 67 -18.64 -3.55 3.88
N GLU A 68 -19.80 -3.99 3.44
CA GLU A 68 -20.12 -4.21 2.05
C GLU A 68 -20.61 -2.89 1.45
N ILE A 69 -20.03 -2.48 0.32
CA ILE A 69 -20.45 -1.29 -0.44
C ILE A 69 -20.96 -1.79 -1.80
N GLY A 70 -22.27 -1.74 -2.00
CA GLY A 70 -22.95 -2.34 -3.15
C GLY A 70 -23.26 -3.82 -2.93
N SER A 71 -23.67 -4.55 -3.98
CA SER A 71 -24.10 -5.95 -3.85
C SER A 71 -23.29 -6.96 -4.66
N GLU A 72 -22.31 -6.52 -5.46
CA GLU A 72 -21.49 -7.39 -6.32
C GLU A 72 -20.09 -6.78 -6.53
N ALA A 73 -19.11 -7.61 -6.89
CA ALA A 73 -17.74 -7.23 -7.28
C ALA A 73 -17.67 -6.47 -8.62
N ALA A 74 -18.60 -5.53 -8.83
CA ALA A 74 -18.72 -4.77 -10.06
C ALA A 74 -17.74 -3.61 -10.10
N LEU A 75 -17.24 -3.32 -11.31
CA LEU A 75 -16.48 -2.11 -11.61
C LEU A 75 -17.41 -1.00 -12.08
N LEU A 76 -17.34 0.13 -11.39
CA LEU A 76 -18.02 1.36 -11.77
C LEU A 76 -17.30 2.04 -12.95
N PRO A 77 -18.05 2.68 -13.86
CA PRO A 77 -17.46 3.42 -14.98
C PRO A 77 -16.70 4.69 -14.53
N LEU A 78 -17.10 5.27 -13.40
CA LEU A 78 -16.47 6.43 -12.77
C LEU A 78 -16.09 6.08 -11.33
N PRO A 79 -14.98 6.62 -10.81
CA PRO A 79 -14.62 6.40 -9.42
C PRO A 79 -15.62 7.05 -8.46
N ILE A 80 -15.79 6.43 -7.30
CA ILE A 80 -16.48 6.96 -6.14
C ILE A 80 -15.48 7.21 -5.02
N THR A 81 -15.80 8.14 -4.13
CA THR A 81 -15.06 8.38 -2.90
C THR A 81 -15.64 7.53 -1.78
N VAL A 82 -14.81 6.74 -1.12
CA VAL A 82 -15.16 5.98 0.08
C VAL A 82 -14.44 6.59 1.27
N GLN A 83 -15.17 6.79 2.37
CA GLN A 83 -14.68 7.40 3.59
C GLN A 83 -15.00 6.50 4.77
N PHE A 84 -14.00 6.18 5.58
CA PHE A 84 -14.17 5.49 6.86
C PHE A 84 -13.78 6.44 7.99
N SER A 85 -14.67 6.62 8.95
CA SER A 85 -14.35 7.22 10.24
C SER A 85 -13.71 6.17 11.15
N TYR A 86 -12.77 6.60 11.98
CA TYR A 86 -12.16 5.77 13.01
C TYR A 86 -12.24 6.45 14.37
N ASP A 87 -12.27 5.67 15.44
CA ASP A 87 -12.11 6.18 16.79
C ASP A 87 -10.63 6.19 17.17
N PRO A 88 -10.02 7.34 17.49
CA PRO A 88 -8.64 7.40 17.97
C PRO A 88 -8.37 6.50 19.18
N ALA A 89 -9.36 6.24 20.04
CA ALA A 89 -9.21 5.35 21.18
C ALA A 89 -9.00 3.87 20.77
N GLU A 90 -9.63 3.45 19.65
CA GLU A 90 -9.48 2.09 19.09
C GLU A 90 -8.07 1.86 18.50
N LEU A 91 -7.31 2.92 18.20
CA LEU A 91 -5.95 2.82 17.67
C LEU A 91 -4.90 2.46 18.71
N GLY A 92 -5.17 2.70 20.00
CA GLY A 92 -4.18 2.56 21.06
C GLY A 92 -2.93 3.42 20.80
N ARG A 93 -1.77 2.78 20.58
CA ARG A 93 -0.49 3.47 20.30
C ARG A 93 -0.14 3.58 18.81
N ARG A 94 -1.02 3.11 17.92
CA ARG A 94 -0.74 3.07 16.48
C ARG A 94 -0.84 4.46 15.87
N ASN A 95 -0.01 4.73 14.87
CA ASN A 95 -0.03 6.02 14.20
C ASN A 95 -1.22 6.08 13.21
N PRO A 96 -2.14 7.06 13.31
CA PRO A 96 -3.26 7.16 12.38
C PRO A 96 -2.83 7.24 10.90
N PHE A 97 -1.64 7.77 10.60
CA PHE A 97 -1.12 7.83 9.24
C PHE A 97 -0.72 6.47 8.64
N GLU A 98 -0.73 5.40 9.43
CA GLU A 98 -0.58 4.02 8.98
C GLU A 98 -1.90 3.42 8.51
N LEU A 99 -3.05 4.05 8.78
CA LEU A 99 -4.34 3.53 8.37
C LEU A 99 -4.50 3.55 6.83
N ARG A 100 -5.08 2.49 6.29
CA ARG A 100 -5.43 2.35 4.87
C ARG A 100 -6.82 1.73 4.75
N LEU A 101 -7.55 2.12 3.71
CA LEU A 101 -8.68 1.32 3.26
C LEU A 101 -8.15 0.10 2.50
N ALA A 102 -8.82 -1.03 2.67
CA ALA A 102 -8.60 -2.23 1.88
C ALA A 102 -9.93 -2.74 1.36
N TYR A 103 -9.92 -3.31 0.16
CA TYR A 103 -11.06 -4.06 -0.37
C TYR A 103 -10.75 -5.55 -0.39
N TYR A 104 -11.75 -6.39 -0.21
CA TYR A 104 -11.61 -7.83 -0.39
C TYR A 104 -11.75 -8.16 -1.88
N ASP A 105 -10.73 -8.82 -2.41
CA ASP A 105 -10.73 -9.39 -3.74
C ASP A 105 -11.14 -10.85 -3.64
N SER A 106 -12.37 -11.13 -4.07
CA SER A 106 -12.95 -12.47 -4.02
C SER A 106 -12.32 -13.44 -5.02
N GLU A 107 -11.64 -12.94 -6.07
CA GLU A 107 -10.97 -13.79 -7.06
C GLU A 107 -9.71 -14.41 -6.46
N PHE A 108 -8.95 -13.61 -5.69
CA PHE A 108 -7.71 -14.03 -5.04
C PHE A 108 -7.86 -14.32 -3.54
N GLU A 109 -9.09 -14.29 -3.04
CA GLU A 109 -9.45 -14.48 -1.62
C GLU A 109 -8.59 -13.67 -0.64
N ARG A 110 -8.25 -12.43 -1.01
CA ARG A 110 -7.32 -11.60 -0.24
C ARG A 110 -7.76 -10.15 -0.12
N TRP A 111 -7.33 -9.50 0.96
CA TRP A 111 -7.52 -8.07 1.15
C TRP A 111 -6.41 -7.28 0.48
N ASN A 112 -6.79 -6.33 -0.37
CA ASN A 112 -5.89 -5.46 -1.09
C ASN A 112 -6.00 -4.02 -0.54
N PRO A 113 -4.97 -3.52 0.17
CA PRO A 113 -4.91 -2.12 0.56
C PRO A 113 -4.90 -1.20 -0.65
N VAL A 114 -5.56 -0.04 -0.56
CA VAL A 114 -5.55 0.99 -1.59
C VAL A 114 -4.87 2.26 -1.10
N THR A 115 -4.35 3.04 -2.05
CA THR A 115 -3.87 4.39 -1.76
C THR A 115 -4.99 5.19 -1.08
N SER A 116 -4.72 5.61 0.15
CA SER A 116 -5.69 6.28 1.01
C SER A 116 -5.07 7.54 1.59
N ARG A 117 -5.87 8.59 1.72
CA ARG A 117 -5.51 9.82 2.44
C ARG A 117 -6.09 9.77 3.85
N VAL A 118 -5.25 9.93 4.85
CA VAL A 118 -5.69 10.05 6.26
C VAL A 118 -5.88 11.52 6.59
N GLU A 119 -7.06 11.86 7.11
CA GLU A 119 -7.40 13.18 7.58
C GLU A 119 -7.52 13.14 9.10
N ALA A 120 -6.38 13.24 9.78
CA ALA A 120 -6.28 13.02 11.22
C ALA A 120 -7.20 13.93 12.05
N GLY A 121 -7.30 15.22 11.70
CA GLY A 121 -8.16 16.16 12.42
C GLY A 121 -9.67 15.87 12.31
N ALA A 122 -10.09 15.12 11.29
CA ALA A 122 -11.48 14.71 11.09
C ALA A 122 -11.70 13.22 11.40
N HIS A 123 -10.68 12.54 11.93
CA HIS A 123 -10.65 11.11 12.21
C HIS A 123 -11.24 10.25 11.09
N ARG A 124 -10.82 10.52 9.84
CA ARG A 124 -11.29 9.78 8.66
C ARG A 124 -10.16 9.36 7.73
N VAL A 125 -10.41 8.28 7.00
CA VAL A 125 -9.55 7.76 5.94
C VAL A 125 -10.36 7.69 4.65
N VAL A 126 -9.82 8.29 3.59
CA VAL A 126 -10.51 8.51 2.32
C VAL A 126 -9.74 7.83 1.20
N ALA A 127 -10.45 7.12 0.33
CA ALA A 127 -9.90 6.59 -0.91
C ALA A 127 -10.87 6.79 -2.08
N GLU A 128 -10.33 6.84 -3.29
CA GLU A 128 -11.12 6.76 -4.51
C GLU A 128 -11.06 5.33 -5.06
N THR A 129 -12.20 4.83 -5.52
CA THR A 129 -12.29 3.47 -6.03
C THR A 129 -13.35 3.34 -7.11
N ARG A 130 -13.14 2.39 -8.02
CA ARG A 130 -14.19 1.94 -8.95
C ARG A 130 -14.82 0.62 -8.50
N ARG A 131 -14.34 0.02 -7.41
CA ARG A 131 -14.77 -1.31 -6.97
C ARG A 131 -15.89 -1.21 -5.95
N LEU A 132 -17.00 -1.91 -6.23
CA LEU A 132 -17.98 -2.32 -5.23
C LEU A 132 -17.51 -3.66 -4.66
N ALA A 133 -17.38 -3.78 -3.34
CA ALA A 133 -16.75 -4.94 -2.68
C ALA A 133 -17.03 -4.91 -1.17
N LEU A 134 -16.44 -5.86 -0.44
CA LEU A 134 -16.21 -5.71 0.99
C LEU A 134 -15.03 -4.75 1.20
N TRP A 135 -15.15 -3.90 2.21
CA TRP A 135 -14.20 -2.86 2.56
C TRP A 135 -13.95 -2.88 4.06
N GLY A 136 -12.71 -2.57 4.44
CA GLY A 136 -12.30 -2.45 5.83
C GLY A 136 -11.20 -1.44 6.02
N LEU A 137 -11.10 -0.91 7.24
CA LEU A 137 -9.97 -0.10 7.67
C LEU A 137 -8.90 -1.00 8.27
N VAL A 138 -7.73 -1.04 7.65
CA VAL A 138 -6.58 -1.82 8.11
C VAL A 138 -5.49 -0.88 8.58
N VAL A 139 -4.66 -1.35 9.51
CA VAL A 139 -3.35 -0.74 9.70
C VAL A 139 -2.44 -1.28 8.62
N ARG A 140 -1.78 -0.38 7.88
CA ARG A 140 -0.64 -0.76 7.06
C ARG A 140 0.33 -1.48 7.99
N GLN A 141 0.38 -2.80 7.88
CA GLN A 141 1.59 -3.50 8.25
C GLN A 141 2.63 -2.86 7.35
N ASP A 142 3.50 -2.02 7.94
CA ASP A 142 4.70 -1.61 7.23
C ASP A 142 5.24 -2.91 6.66
N PRO A 143 5.46 -3.02 5.33
CA PRO A 143 6.21 -4.15 4.84
C PRO A 143 7.59 -3.97 5.48
N GLY A 144 7.74 -4.49 6.70
CA GLY A 144 9.03 -4.58 7.33
C GLY A 144 9.96 -5.20 6.30
N VAL A 145 11.23 -4.81 6.35
CA VAL A 145 12.26 -5.37 5.46
C VAL A 145 11.98 -6.86 5.27
N PRO A 146 11.68 -7.32 4.04
CA PRO A 146 11.26 -8.70 3.81
C PRO A 146 12.22 -9.65 4.54
N PRO A 147 11.74 -10.69 5.26
CA PRO A 147 12.62 -11.57 6.02
C PRO A 147 13.74 -12.18 5.16
N ALA A 148 13.47 -12.45 3.88
CA ALA A 148 14.45 -12.85 2.89
C ALA A 148 15.54 -11.80 2.67
N LEU A 149 15.16 -10.54 2.41
CA LEU A 149 16.09 -9.43 2.27
C LEU A 149 16.92 -9.23 3.55
N ARG A 150 16.27 -9.27 4.72
CA ARG A 150 16.95 -9.19 6.03
C ARG A 150 17.99 -10.30 6.19
N ARG A 151 17.64 -11.56 5.87
CA ARG A 151 18.57 -12.71 5.94
C ARG A 151 19.72 -12.55 4.95
N TRP A 152 19.43 -12.14 3.73
CA TRP A 152 20.45 -11.92 2.70
C TRP A 152 21.45 -10.85 3.12
N VAL A 153 20.99 -9.70 3.62
CA VAL A 153 21.86 -8.63 4.13
C VAL A 153 22.73 -9.13 5.28
N ILE A 154 22.15 -9.83 6.26
CA ILE A 154 22.90 -10.40 7.38
C ILE A 154 23.97 -11.37 6.87
N GLN A 155 23.63 -12.26 5.94
CA GLN A 155 24.57 -13.24 5.41
C GLN A 155 25.69 -12.58 4.59
N ALA A 156 25.36 -11.57 3.77
CA ALA A 156 26.35 -10.81 3.02
C ALA A 156 27.36 -10.12 3.96
N LEU A 157 26.87 -9.54 5.06
CA LEU A 157 27.72 -8.93 6.10
C LEU A 157 28.59 -9.95 6.84
N LEU A 158 28.03 -11.09 7.24
CA LEU A 158 28.78 -12.16 7.92
C LEU A 158 29.88 -12.76 7.04
N ASN A 159 29.64 -12.92 5.74
CA ASN A 159 30.61 -13.49 4.82
C ASN A 159 31.80 -12.55 4.53
N HIS A 160 31.64 -11.24 4.75
CA HIS A 160 32.66 -10.23 4.41
C HIS A 160 33.34 -9.59 5.61
N SER A 161 32.79 -9.73 6.82
CA SER A 161 33.34 -9.08 8.01
C SER A 161 33.71 -10.08 9.09
N ALA A 162 34.94 -10.62 9.01
CA ALA A 162 35.52 -11.35 10.14
C ALA A 162 35.80 -10.44 11.36
N THR A 163 35.69 -9.11 11.22
CA THR A 163 36.17 -8.14 12.21
C THR A 163 35.29 -6.90 12.41
N ALA A 164 34.15 -6.74 11.71
CA ALA A 164 33.33 -5.54 11.86
C ALA A 164 32.40 -5.64 13.09
N LEU A 165 32.48 -4.65 13.97
CA LEU A 165 31.71 -4.56 15.23
C LEU A 165 30.37 -3.78 15.08
N GLY A 166 29.95 -3.50 13.85
CA GLY A 166 28.68 -2.84 13.53
C GLY A 166 28.70 -2.25 12.12
N VAL A 167 27.64 -2.49 11.32
CA VAL A 167 27.56 -2.00 9.94
C VAL A 167 26.21 -1.35 9.68
N THR A 168 26.18 -0.02 9.67
CA THR A 168 24.96 0.68 9.24
C THR A 168 24.83 0.56 7.73
N VAL A 169 23.74 -0.05 7.25
CA VAL A 169 23.44 -0.13 5.82
C VAL A 169 22.21 0.71 5.50
N ASP A 170 22.37 1.72 4.65
CA ASP A 170 21.23 2.47 4.16
C ASP A 170 20.77 1.88 2.82
N PHE A 171 19.53 1.39 2.76
CA PHE A 171 18.93 0.92 1.51
C PHE A 171 18.03 1.99 0.90
N GLU A 172 18.03 2.08 -0.41
CA GLU A 172 16.99 2.78 -1.15
C GLU A 172 16.19 1.71 -1.88
N TYR A 173 14.93 1.52 -1.52
CA TYR A 173 14.08 0.58 -2.26
C TYR A 173 12.75 1.18 -2.64
N GLY A 174 12.37 0.98 -3.90
CA GLY A 174 11.07 1.30 -4.42
C GLY A 174 10.11 0.14 -4.24
N ARG A 175 8.83 0.46 -4.25
CA ARG A 175 7.79 -0.54 -4.45
C ARG A 175 7.16 -0.25 -5.80
N ASP A 176 7.48 -1.05 -6.81
CA ASP A 176 6.55 -1.19 -7.93
C ASP A 176 5.33 -1.99 -7.42
N SER A 177 4.23 -2.03 -8.17
CA SER A 177 2.96 -2.59 -7.71
C SER A 177 3.05 -3.98 -7.05
N GLU A 178 4.12 -4.76 -7.28
CA GLU A 178 4.25 -6.12 -6.78
C GLU A 178 5.64 -6.47 -6.19
N HIS A 179 6.70 -5.67 -6.40
CA HIS A 179 8.07 -6.01 -6.02
C HIS A 179 8.78 -4.94 -5.19
N PHE A 180 9.73 -5.38 -4.37
CA PHE A 180 10.73 -4.52 -3.74
C PHE A 180 11.94 -4.40 -4.67
N ILE A 181 12.19 -3.21 -5.21
CA ILE A 181 13.36 -2.95 -6.04
C ILE A 181 14.40 -2.27 -5.16
N LEU A 182 15.52 -2.93 -4.88
CA LEU A 182 16.68 -2.27 -4.28
C LEU A 182 17.35 -1.38 -5.34
N TYR A 183 17.26 -0.06 -5.18
CA TYR A 183 17.88 0.91 -6.09
C TYR A 183 19.37 1.07 -5.83
N ARG A 184 19.75 1.31 -4.56
CA ARG A 184 21.14 1.60 -4.21
C ARG A 184 21.41 1.41 -2.72
N LEU A 185 22.66 1.13 -2.41
CA LEU A 185 23.24 1.29 -1.08
C LEU A 185 23.64 2.75 -0.89
N ALA A 186 22.93 3.50 -0.05
CA ALA A 186 23.12 4.96 0.02
C ALA A 186 24.40 5.38 0.77
N ASP A 187 24.72 4.67 1.87
CA ASP A 187 25.91 4.90 2.67
C ASP A 187 26.20 3.64 3.49
N THR A 188 27.48 3.37 3.76
CA THR A 188 27.87 2.36 4.74
C THR A 188 28.85 2.98 5.72
N ARG A 189 28.48 2.96 7.00
CA ARG A 189 29.35 3.46 8.07
C ARG A 189 29.73 2.32 8.98
N SER A 190 31.02 2.01 9.01
CA SER A 190 31.63 1.22 10.07
C SER A 190 32.03 2.14 11.23
N GLY A 191 31.67 1.79 12.46
CA GLY A 191 32.03 2.56 13.64
C GLY A 191 31.87 1.74 14.92
N CYS A 192 32.58 2.13 15.97
CA CYS A 192 32.39 1.53 17.30
C CYS A 192 31.15 2.17 17.92
N VAL A 193 29.99 1.55 17.77
CA VAL A 193 28.71 2.03 18.31
C VAL A 193 28.33 1.17 19.51
N GLU A 194 27.74 1.77 20.56
CA GLU A 194 27.19 0.98 21.66
C GLU A 194 26.08 0.04 21.16
N PRO A 195 26.05 -1.20 21.67
CA PRO A 195 25.17 -2.24 21.14
C PRO A 195 23.70 -1.89 21.36
N SER A 196 22.96 -1.75 20.27
CA SER A 196 21.50 -1.67 20.31
C SER A 196 20.92 -2.28 19.02
N TRP A 197 19.92 -3.14 19.17
CA TRP A 197 19.11 -3.59 18.04
C TRP A 197 18.04 -2.54 17.79
N GLU A 198 18.42 -1.43 17.19
CA GLU A 198 17.46 -0.40 16.78
C GLU A 198 17.38 -0.37 15.25
N THR A 199 16.35 -1.02 14.70
CA THR A 199 15.94 -0.72 13.33
C THR A 199 15.25 0.64 13.36
N LYS A 200 16.04 1.70 13.26
CA LYS A 200 15.50 3.06 13.21
C LYS A 200 15.09 3.36 11.77
N LEU A 201 13.79 3.27 11.50
CA LEU A 201 13.22 3.76 10.25
C LEU A 201 13.34 5.30 10.26
N VAL A 202 14.40 5.83 9.65
CA VAL A 202 14.52 7.28 9.45
C VAL A 202 13.71 7.63 8.21
N ARG A 203 12.47 8.09 8.42
CA ARG A 203 11.58 8.57 7.37
C ARG A 203 12.21 9.79 6.69
N GLN A 204 12.48 9.71 5.38
CA GLN A 204 12.88 10.87 4.58
C GLN A 204 11.90 11.10 3.42
N THR A 205 11.79 12.37 3.07
CA THR A 205 10.63 13.03 2.45
C THR A 205 10.26 12.49 1.06
N MET A 206 8.95 12.41 0.83
CA MET A 206 8.30 11.85 -0.36
C MET A 206 8.53 12.70 -1.63
N LYS A 207 8.88 12.03 -2.74
CA LYS A 207 8.40 12.39 -4.07
C LYS A 207 7.33 11.36 -4.43
N GLU A 208 6.21 11.81 -5.01
CA GLU A 208 5.04 10.97 -5.29
C GLU A 208 5.42 9.64 -5.97
N GLY A 209 5.02 8.51 -5.37
CA GLY A 209 5.14 7.17 -5.96
C GLY A 209 6.37 6.37 -5.56
N GLU A 210 7.42 6.98 -5.00
CA GLU A 210 8.65 6.30 -4.60
C GLU A 210 8.78 6.27 -3.07
N TYR A 211 9.02 5.08 -2.52
CA TYR A 211 9.30 4.91 -1.10
C TYR A 211 10.83 4.86 -0.89
N TRP A 212 11.30 5.32 0.28
CA TRP A 212 12.71 5.28 0.66
C TRP A 212 12.79 4.74 2.09
N TYR A 213 13.75 3.85 2.35
CA TYR A 213 13.78 3.08 3.59
C TYR A 213 15.21 2.89 4.12
N ARG A 214 15.60 3.70 5.09
CA ARG A 214 16.85 3.48 5.83
C ARG A 214 16.70 2.32 6.82
N ALA A 215 17.59 1.32 6.78
CA ALA A 215 17.60 0.20 7.72
C ALA A 215 18.98 -0.01 8.38
N THR A 216 19.22 0.66 9.50
CA THR A 216 20.47 0.49 10.27
C THR A 216 20.52 -0.89 10.94
N ILE A 217 21.62 -1.65 10.72
CA ILE A 217 21.85 -2.97 11.32
C ILE A 217 23.13 -2.93 12.17
N VAL A 218 23.02 -2.90 13.49
CA VAL A 218 24.20 -2.98 14.37
C VAL A 218 24.36 -4.42 14.85
N TRP A 219 25.55 -5.03 14.65
CA TRP A 219 25.85 -6.40 15.09
C TRP A 219 27.11 -6.43 15.96
N ARG A 220 27.17 -7.36 16.92
CA ARG A 220 28.42 -7.74 17.59
C ARG A 220 28.45 -9.23 17.96
N GLU A 221 29.58 -9.88 17.69
CA GLU A 221 30.30 -10.75 18.63
C GLU A 221 31.75 -10.23 18.75
N GLY A 222 32.26 -9.98 19.96
CA GLY A 222 33.67 -9.62 20.20
C GLY A 222 33.95 -8.27 20.88
N ASN A 223 34.97 -8.21 21.75
CA ASN A 223 35.27 -7.12 22.72
C ASN A 223 35.50 -5.73 22.07
N THR A 224 34.92 -4.66 22.63
CA THR A 224 35.04 -3.27 22.14
C THR A 224 36.46 -2.72 22.23
N ALA A 225 37.35 -3.39 22.97
CA ALA A 225 38.75 -3.02 23.12
C ALA A 225 39.57 -3.17 21.82
N ASP A 226 39.12 -3.99 20.86
CA ASP A 226 39.85 -4.28 19.61
C ASP A 226 39.30 -3.54 18.37
N CYS A 227 38.46 -2.52 18.57
CA CYS A 227 37.85 -1.79 17.47
C CYS A 227 38.88 -0.94 16.70
N ARG A 228 39.28 -1.39 15.50
CA ARG A 228 40.12 -0.64 14.55
C ARG A 228 39.26 -0.12 13.38
N LEU A 229 39.42 1.15 13.02
CA LEU A 229 38.86 1.78 11.79
C LEU A 229 39.99 2.13 10.80
N PRO A 230 39.77 2.14 9.46
CA PRO A 230 38.60 1.66 8.71
C PRO A 230 38.91 0.43 7.83
N LEU A 231 37.90 -0.41 7.62
CA LEU A 231 37.84 -1.32 6.47
C LEU A 231 37.23 -0.55 5.31
N ASP A 232 37.94 -0.47 4.19
CA ASP A 232 37.30 -0.17 2.91
C ASP A 232 36.33 -1.33 2.61
N LEU A 233 35.04 -1.05 2.70
CA LEU A 233 34.03 -2.01 2.27
C LEU A 233 34.16 -2.19 0.76
N PRO A 234 34.21 -3.44 0.26
CA PRO A 234 34.44 -3.62 -1.16
C PRO A 234 33.27 -3.07 -1.97
N SER A 235 33.59 -2.52 -3.14
CA SER A 235 32.67 -1.81 -4.05
C SER A 235 31.51 -2.63 -4.60
N PHE A 236 31.42 -3.93 -4.28
CA PHE A 236 30.41 -4.87 -4.80
C PHE A 236 28.96 -4.53 -4.41
N LEU A 237 28.74 -3.65 -3.43
CA LEU A 237 27.41 -3.15 -3.07
C LEU A 237 26.95 -1.97 -3.95
N ASN A 238 27.86 -1.36 -4.71
CA ASN A 238 27.52 -0.44 -5.79
C ASN A 238 27.37 -1.28 -7.06
N GLY A 239 26.12 -1.53 -7.46
CA GLY A 239 25.71 -2.56 -8.42
C GLY A 239 26.15 -2.37 -9.88
N GLU A 240 27.44 -2.24 -10.16
CA GLU A 240 27.96 -2.36 -11.54
C GLU A 240 28.68 -3.70 -11.79
N ASP A 241 29.29 -4.33 -10.78
CA ASP A 241 30.10 -5.56 -10.96
C ASP A 241 29.59 -6.81 -10.23
N ALA A 242 28.45 -6.71 -9.53
CA ALA A 242 27.81 -7.91 -9.02
C ALA A 242 27.20 -8.65 -10.22
N GLY A 243 27.87 -9.69 -10.70
CA GLY A 243 27.31 -10.73 -11.58
C GLY A 243 26.13 -11.51 -10.97
N ALA A 244 25.34 -10.86 -10.11
CA ALA A 244 23.97 -11.22 -9.82
C ALA A 244 23.18 -10.95 -11.11
N GLY A 245 23.13 -11.96 -11.97
CA GLY A 245 22.16 -12.00 -13.06
C GLY A 245 20.74 -11.77 -12.54
N PRO A 246 19.78 -11.52 -13.45
CA PRO A 246 18.37 -11.23 -13.13
C PRO A 246 17.69 -12.23 -12.17
N ASP A 247 18.30 -13.39 -11.90
CA ASP A 247 17.82 -14.40 -10.97
C ASP A 247 17.90 -14.00 -9.48
N VAL A 248 18.84 -13.14 -9.04
CA VAL A 248 18.87 -12.73 -7.61
C VAL A 248 17.75 -11.73 -7.28
N LEU A 249 17.30 -10.96 -8.28
CA LEU A 249 16.14 -10.07 -8.16
C LEU A 249 14.81 -10.83 -8.17
N ASN A 250 14.77 -12.04 -8.72
CA ASN A 250 13.57 -12.90 -8.73
C ASN A 250 13.38 -13.74 -7.45
N VAL A 251 14.35 -13.76 -6.52
CA VAL A 251 14.25 -14.54 -5.26
C VAL A 251 13.52 -13.79 -4.14
N ILE A 252 13.08 -12.55 -4.36
CA ILE A 252 12.38 -11.72 -3.35
C ILE A 252 10.87 -11.64 -3.64
N ALA A 253 10.31 -12.67 -4.27
CA ALA A 253 8.88 -12.80 -4.54
C ALA A 253 8.32 -14.17 -4.08
N GLU A 254 8.56 -14.53 -2.81
CA GLU A 254 7.75 -15.49 -2.04
C GLU A 254 7.64 -15.06 -0.58
#